data_AF-A0A9E0TGH0-F1
#
_entry.id   AF-A0A9E0TGH0-F1
#
_cell.length_a   1.000
_cell.length_b   1.000
_cell.length_c   1.000
_cell.angle_alpha   90.00
_cell.angle_beta   90.00
_cell.angle_gamma   90.00
#
_symmetry.space_group_name_H-M   'P 1'
#
loop_
_entity.id
_entity.type
_entity.pdbx_description
1 polymer ?
#
loop_
_entity_poly.entity_id
_entity_poly.type
_entity_poly.pdbx_seq_one_letter_code
_entity_poly.pdbx_strand_id
1 'polypeptide(L)'
;MNTLHIVALLAVIQFFYFGAKVGRARARYGIKAPAVTGHEMFERAYRVQMNTLEQLVGFLPALLIAGIYWPQAVVAPVGVLYLLGRALYRHRYMQDPARRGPGFMLTVLATGILLVAGLVGAVVH
;
A
#
# COMPACT_ATOMS: atom_id res chain seq x y z
N MET A 1 12.82 4.64 19.86
CA MET A 1 11.54 4.47 19.13
C MET A 1 11.84 3.75 17.82
N ASN A 2 11.23 2.59 17.54
CA ASN A 2 11.52 1.83 16.32
C ASN A 2 10.67 2.37 15.17
N THR A 3 11.24 3.24 14.35
CA THR A 3 10.52 3.95 13.27
C THR A 3 10.04 3.00 12.17
N LEU A 4 10.76 1.90 11.96
CA LEU A 4 10.42 0.89 10.96
C LEU A 4 9.13 0.14 11.33
N HIS A 5 8.98 -0.26 12.59
CA HIS A 5 7.75 -0.91 13.06
C HIS A 5 6.56 0.03 12.99
N ILE A 6 6.76 1.32 13.27
CA ILE A 6 5.70 2.34 13.12
C ILE A 6 5.25 2.41 11.65
N VAL A 7 6.17 2.46 10.69
CA VAL A 7 5.84 2.48 9.27
C VAL A 7 5.09 1.21 8.84
N ALA A 8 5.52 0.03 9.30
CA ALA A 8 4.85 -1.23 9.03
C ALA A 8 3.40 -1.23 9.54
N LEU A 9 3.19 -0.82 10.79
CA LEU A 9 1.86 -0.73 11.40
C LEU A 9 0.97 0.31 10.70
N LEU A 10 1.53 1.47 10.33
CA LEU A 10 0.80 2.48 9.56
C LEU A 10 0.35 1.97 8.20
N ALA A 11 1.13 1.11 7.53
CA ALA A 11 0.74 0.50 6.27
C ALA A 11 -0.45 -0.47 6.44
N VAL A 12 -0.44 -1.26 7.52
CA VAL A 12 -1.56 -2.14 7.87
C VAL A 12 -2.81 -1.31 8.23
N ILE A 13 -2.67 -0.26 9.03
CA ILE A 13 -3.76 0.66 9.37
C ILE A 13 -4.34 1.30 8.10
N GLN A 14 -3.49 1.73 7.16
CA GLN A 14 -3.92 2.29 5.88
C GLN A 14 -4.73 1.28 5.05
N PHE A 15 -4.32 0.01 5.03
CA PHE A 15 -5.07 -1.07 4.38
C PHE A 15 -6.47 -1.25 5.00
N PHE A 16 -6.57 -1.35 6.33
CA PHE A 16 -7.86 -1.45 7.02
C PHE A 16 -8.74 -0.22 6.79
N TYR A 17 -8.14 0.98 6.79
CA TYR A 17 -8.86 2.21 6.45
C TYR A 17 -9.47 2.16 5.05
N PHE A 18 -8.75 1.65 4.05
CA PHE A 18 -9.31 1.45 2.70
C PHE A 18 -10.41 0.39 2.69
N GLY A 19 -10.27 -0.70 3.45
CA GLY A 19 -11.33 -1.69 3.67
C GLY A 19 -12.61 -1.08 4.24
N ALA A 20 -12.50 -0.23 5.26
CA ALA A 20 -13.64 0.50 5.81
C ALA A 20 -14.31 1.41 4.76
N LYS A 21 -13.54 2.03 3.85
CA LYS A 21 -14.11 2.79 2.72
C LYS A 21 -14.87 1.92 1.73
N VAL A 22 -14.40 0.70 1.45
CA VAL A 22 -15.14 -0.28 0.64
C VAL A 22 -16.44 -0.67 1.33
N GLY A 23 -16.41 -0.99 2.63
CA GLY A 23 -17.60 -1.31 3.41
C GLY A 23 -18.63 -0.18 3.40
N ARG A 24 -18.18 1.07 3.54
CA ARG A 24 -19.04 2.25 3.42
C ARG A 24 -19.63 2.41 2.02
N ALA A 25 -18.85 2.18 0.96
CA ALA A 25 -19.33 2.21 -0.41
C ALA A 25 -20.36 1.10 -0.67
N ARG A 26 -20.11 -0.10 -0.14
CA ARG A 26 -21.02 -1.24 -0.21
C ARG A 26 -22.40 -0.89 0.34
N ALA A 27 -22.44 -0.32 1.55
CA ALA A 27 -23.68 0.12 2.18
C ALA A 27 -24.35 1.27 1.40
N ARG A 28 -23.58 2.27 0.99
CA ARG A 28 -24.09 3.45 0.26
C ARG A 28 -24.74 3.09 -1.08
N TYR A 29 -24.16 2.14 -1.81
CA TYR A 29 -24.61 1.77 -3.16
C TYR A 29 -25.41 0.46 -3.20
N GLY A 30 -25.80 -0.08 -2.05
CA GLY A 30 -26.66 -1.27 -1.96
C GLY A 30 -26.05 -2.57 -2.51
N ILE A 31 -24.73 -2.69 -2.54
CA ILE A 31 -24.05 -3.87 -3.12
C ILE A 31 -24.09 -5.04 -2.11
N LYS A 32 -24.99 -6.00 -2.30
CA LYS A 32 -25.10 -7.17 -1.40
C LYS A 32 -23.94 -8.15 -1.64
N ALA A 33 -23.37 -8.71 -0.57
CA ALA A 33 -22.43 -9.81 -0.71
C ALA A 33 -23.11 -11.02 -1.40
N PRO A 34 -22.41 -11.81 -2.23
CA PRO A 34 -20.97 -11.78 -2.52
C PRO A 34 -20.56 -10.84 -3.67
N ALA A 35 -21.45 -9.97 -4.16
CA ALA A 35 -21.16 -9.13 -5.31
C ALA A 35 -19.97 -8.18 -5.07
N VAL A 36 -19.10 -8.10 -6.07
CA VAL A 36 -17.92 -7.23 -6.15
C VAL A 36 -17.99 -6.25 -7.34
N THR A 37 -19.13 -6.22 -8.03
CA THR A 37 -19.47 -5.30 -9.11
C THR A 37 -20.85 -4.67 -8.85
N GLY A 38 -21.13 -3.55 -9.51
CA GLY A 38 -22.49 -2.98 -9.58
C GLY A 38 -22.53 -1.45 -9.66
N HIS A 39 -21.76 -0.75 -8.82
CA HIS A 39 -21.66 0.71 -8.88
C HIS A 39 -20.19 1.11 -9.05
N GLU A 40 -19.91 1.96 -10.04
CA GLU A 40 -18.54 2.33 -10.42
C GLU A 40 -17.71 2.82 -9.22
N MET A 41 -18.25 3.73 -8.40
CA MET A 41 -17.56 4.23 -7.21
C MET A 41 -17.27 3.15 -6.15
N PHE A 42 -18.09 2.10 -6.06
CA PHE A 42 -17.81 0.94 -5.22
C PHE A 42 -16.67 0.12 -5.83
N GLU A 43 -16.74 -0.17 -7.13
CA GLU A 43 -15.70 -0.93 -7.84
C GLU A 43 -14.34 -0.23 -7.76
N ARG A 44 -14.29 1.09 -7.94
CA ARG A 44 -13.07 1.89 -7.75
C ARG A 44 -12.50 1.74 -6.34
N ALA A 45 -13.33 1.86 -5.31
CA ALA A 45 -12.90 1.69 -3.93
C ALA A 45 -12.40 0.26 -3.65
N TYR A 46 -13.11 -0.74 -4.17
CA TYR A 46 -12.75 -2.16 -4.04
C TYR A 46 -11.40 -2.45 -4.71
N ARG A 47 -11.19 -1.96 -5.95
CA ARG A 47 -9.92 -2.09 -6.68
C ARG A 47 -8.77 -1.39 -5.97
N VAL A 48 -9.02 -0.24 -5.34
CA VAL A 48 -8.00 0.42 -4.50
C VAL A 48 -7.60 -0.46 -3.31
N GLN A 49 -8.55 -1.03 -2.59
CA GLN A 49 -8.26 -1.87 -1.43
C GLN A 49 -7.56 -3.18 -1.83
N MET A 50 -8.06 -3.88 -2.86
CA MET A 50 -7.44 -5.12 -3.34
C MET A 50 -6.02 -4.90 -3.86
N ASN A 51 -5.80 -3.84 -4.65
CA ASN A 51 -4.44 -3.53 -5.08
C ASN A 51 -3.54 -3.12 -3.91
N THR A 52 -4.08 -2.51 -2.85
CA THR A 52 -3.29 -2.23 -1.64
C THR A 52 -2.91 -3.53 -0.93
N LEU A 53 -3.79 -4.53 -0.88
CA LEU A 53 -3.49 -5.84 -0.32
C LEU A 53 -2.33 -6.51 -1.08
N GLU A 54 -2.41 -6.55 -2.42
CA GLU A 54 -1.36 -7.10 -3.27
C GLU A 54 -0.01 -6.43 -3.03
N GLN A 55 0.01 -5.09 -2.95
CA GLN A 55 1.24 -4.33 -2.71
C GLN A 55 1.77 -4.52 -1.27
N LEU A 56 0.88 -4.64 -0.28
CA LEU A 56 1.25 -4.83 1.12
C LEU A 56 1.99 -6.16 1.34
N VAL A 57 1.58 -7.22 0.63
CA VAL A 57 2.21 -8.55 0.68
C VAL A 57 3.68 -8.49 0.24
N GLY A 58 4.03 -7.66 -0.74
CA GLY A 58 5.43 -7.45 -1.13
C GLY A 58 6.16 -6.43 -0.24
N PHE A 59 5.48 -5.36 0.14
CA PHE A 59 6.07 -4.24 0.89
C PHE A 59 6.51 -4.64 2.30
N LEU A 60 5.66 -5.33 3.07
CA LEU A 60 5.97 -5.64 4.47
C LEU A 60 7.21 -6.52 4.63
N PRO A 61 7.35 -7.65 3.91
CA PRO A 61 8.58 -8.45 3.97
C PRO A 61 9.80 -7.65 3.52
N ALA A 62 9.70 -6.89 2.42
CA ALA A 62 10.80 -6.08 1.93
C ALA A 62 11.29 -5.05 2.96
N LEU A 63 10.35 -4.34 3.60
CA LEU A 63 10.64 -3.36 4.64
C LEU A 63 11.32 -4.00 5.85
N LEU A 64 10.76 -5.10 6.35
CA LEU A 64 11.26 -5.78 7.54
C LEU A 64 12.65 -6.40 7.30
N ILE A 65 12.84 -7.06 6.16
CA ILE A 65 14.14 -7.67 5.79
C ILE A 65 15.19 -6.59 5.58
N ALA A 66 14.88 -5.52 4.84
CA ALA A 66 15.82 -4.40 4.67
C ALA A 66 16.22 -3.77 6.01
N GLY A 67 15.28 -3.72 6.97
CA GLY A 67 15.52 -3.24 8.33
C GLY A 67 16.47 -4.08 9.19
N ILE A 68 16.71 -5.35 8.81
CA ILE A 68 17.69 -6.22 9.48
C ILE A 68 19.12 -5.79 9.11
N TYR A 69 19.33 -5.45 7.83
CA TYR A 69 20.67 -5.21 7.29
C TYR A 69 21.06 -3.72 7.23
N TRP A 70 20.09 -2.81 7.13
CA TRP A 70 20.35 -1.39 6.91
C TRP A 70 19.84 -0.51 8.07
N PRO A 71 20.47 0.65 8.34
CA PRO A 71 20.04 1.55 9.39
C PRO A 71 18.59 2.03 9.21
N GLN A 72 17.83 2.08 10.31
CA GLN A 72 16.43 2.52 10.30
C GLN A 72 16.25 3.94 9.73
N ALA A 73 17.25 4.81 9.90
CA ALA A 73 17.25 6.17 9.37
C ALA A 73 17.19 6.22 7.83
N VAL A 74 17.61 5.16 7.14
CA VAL A 74 17.56 5.04 5.67
C VAL A 74 16.30 4.28 5.23
N VAL A 75 15.97 3.19 5.91
CA VAL A 75 14.86 2.30 5.51
C VAL A 75 13.49 2.92 5.77
N ALA A 76 13.30 3.57 6.93
CA ALA A 76 11.99 4.10 7.31
C ALA A 76 11.48 5.20 6.36
N PRO A 77 12.28 6.18 5.92
CA PRO A 77 11.84 7.16 4.91
C PRO A 77 11.38 6.53 3.60
N VAL A 78 12.05 5.48 3.10
CA VAL A 78 11.60 4.75 1.90
C VAL A 78 10.25 4.10 2.14
N GLY A 79 10.03 3.52 3.32
CA GLY A 79 8.73 2.99 3.71
C GLY A 79 7.63 4.06 3.83
N VAL A 80 7.97 5.31 4.20
CA VAL A 80 7.02 6.43 4.17
C VAL A 80 6.59 6.77 2.73
N LEU A 81 7.50 6.66 1.75
CA LEU A 81 7.14 6.85 0.33
C LEU A 81 6.06 5.87 -0.14
N TYR A 82 6.08 4.63 0.35
CA TYR A 82 5.00 3.67 0.10
C TYR A 82 3.65 4.20 0.61
N LEU A 83 3.59 4.68 1.87
CA LEU A 83 2.36 5.21 2.48
C LEU A 83 1.80 6.38 1.67
N LEU A 84 2.67 7.31 1.24
CA LEU A 84 2.30 8.45 0.41
C LEU A 84 1.83 8.00 -0.98
N GLY A 85 2.53 7.05 -1.59
CA GLY A 85 2.16 6.43 -2.87
C GLY A 85 0.75 5.83 -2.83
N ARG A 86 0.42 5.08 -1.77
CA ARG A 86 -0.92 4.50 -1.59
C ARG A 86 -2.01 5.56 -1.36
N ALA A 87 -1.72 6.60 -0.59
CA ALA A 87 -2.64 7.72 -0.39
C ALA A 87 -2.94 8.45 -1.71
N LEU A 88 -1.90 8.75 -2.49
CA LEU A 88 -2.02 9.36 -3.81
C LEU A 88 -2.75 8.44 -4.81
N TYR A 89 -2.40 7.15 -4.83
CA TYR A 89 -3.03 6.14 -5.68
C TYR A 89 -4.54 6.11 -5.43
N ARG A 90 -4.96 6.00 -4.16
CA ARG A 90 -6.38 6.05 -3.80
C ARG A 90 -7.03 7.35 -4.28
N HIS A 91 -6.43 8.50 -3.97
CA HIS A 91 -7.01 9.80 -4.31
C HIS A 91 -7.26 9.92 -5.82
N ARG A 92 -6.25 9.60 -6.64
CA ARG A 92 -6.34 9.68 -8.09
C ARG A 92 -7.29 8.64 -8.67
N TYR A 93 -7.21 7.38 -8.24
CA TYR A 93 -8.07 6.32 -8.74
C TYR A 93 -9.55 6.61 -8.47
N MET A 94 -9.87 7.17 -7.29
CA MET A 94 -11.25 7.52 -6.95
C MET A 94 -11.80 8.67 -7.81
N GLN A 95 -10.95 9.61 -8.24
CA GLN A 95 -11.33 10.68 -9.16
C GLN A 95 -11.46 10.16 -10.60
N ASP A 96 -10.40 9.53 -11.10
CA ASP A 96 -10.29 9.00 -12.45
C ASP A 96 -9.31 7.81 -12.45
N PRO A 97 -9.78 6.57 -12.73
CA PRO A 97 -8.96 5.38 -12.79
C PRO A 97 -7.77 5.48 -13.75
N ALA A 98 -7.86 6.29 -14.82
CA ALA A 98 -6.76 6.50 -15.76
C ALA A 98 -5.58 7.25 -15.12
N ARG A 99 -5.84 8.07 -14.09
CA ARG A 99 -4.83 8.94 -13.44
C ARG A 99 -4.10 8.28 -12.27
N ARG A 100 -4.30 6.97 -12.07
CA ARG A 100 -3.71 6.19 -10.95
C ARG A 100 -2.20 5.98 -11.03
N GLY A 101 -1.61 6.13 -12.23
CA GLY A 101 -0.22 5.79 -12.53
C GLY A 101 0.82 6.36 -11.56
N PRO A 102 0.83 7.67 -11.25
CA PRO A 102 1.86 8.27 -10.38
C PRO A 102 1.91 7.67 -8.97
N GLY A 103 0.76 7.47 -8.32
CA GLY A 103 0.71 6.86 -6.99
C GLY A 103 1.11 5.39 -7.00
N PHE A 104 0.76 4.67 -8.08
CA PHE A 104 1.18 3.29 -8.27
C PHE A 104 2.70 3.19 -8.43
N MET A 105 3.29 4.04 -9.28
CA MET A 105 4.73 4.04 -9.53
C MET A 105 5.53 4.38 -8.26
N LEU A 106 5.08 5.36 -7.47
CA LEU A 106 5.72 5.68 -6.19
C LEU A 106 5.69 4.48 -5.22
N THR A 107 4.58 3.74 -5.20
CA THR A 107 4.43 2.52 -4.38
C THR A 107 5.43 1.44 -4.82
N VAL A 108 5.47 1.13 -6.11
CA VAL A 108 6.33 0.08 -6.67
C VAL A 108 7.81 0.43 -6.54
N LEU A 109 8.18 1.69 -6.78
CA LEU A 109 9.56 2.15 -6.60
C LEU A 109 10.02 2.02 -5.15
N ALA A 110 9.19 2.44 -4.18
CA ALA A 110 9.52 2.29 -2.76
C ALA A 110 9.74 0.82 -2.39
N THR A 111 8.82 -0.06 -2.78
CA THR A 111 8.94 -1.51 -2.53
C THR A 111 10.15 -2.12 -3.25
N GLY A 112 10.42 -1.72 -4.50
CA GLY A 112 11.56 -2.19 -5.28
C GLY A 112 12.90 -1.82 -4.65
N ILE A 113 13.04 -0.58 -4.17
CA ILE A 113 14.24 -0.14 -3.44
C ILE A 113 14.45 -1.00 -2.19
N LEU A 114 13.39 -1.25 -1.41
CA LEU A 114 13.46 -2.09 -0.21
C LEU A 114 13.80 -3.55 -0.53
N LEU A 115 13.26 -4.10 -1.61
CA LEU A 115 13.57 -5.45 -2.07
C LEU A 115 15.05 -5.59 -2.46
N VAL A 116 15.57 -4.64 -3.24
CA VAL A 116 16.99 -4.64 -3.62
C VAL A 116 17.88 -4.47 -2.39
N ALA A 117 17.55 -3.54 -1.49
CA ALA A 117 18.30 -3.35 -0.25
C ALA A 117 18.30 -4.63 0.61
N GLY A 118 17.13 -5.26 0.79
CA GLY A 118 17.02 -6.53 1.53
C GLY A 118 17.82 -7.66 0.89
N LEU A 119 17.77 -7.80 -0.44
CA LEU A 119 18.53 -8.82 -1.17
C LEU A 119 20.04 -8.59 -1.09
N VAL A 120 20.50 -7.35 -1.32
CA VAL A 120 21.93 -7.01 -1.19
C VAL A 120 22.41 -7.27 0.23
N GLY A 121 21.61 -6.87 1.23
CA GLY A 121 21.91 -7.14 2.63
C GLY A 121 22.07 -8.63 2.91
N ALA A 122 21.15 -9.46 2.43
CA ALA A 122 21.16 -10.91 2.64
C ALA A 122 22.28 -11.67 1.89
N VAL A 123 22.88 -11.08 0.86
CA VAL A 123 23.97 -11.71 0.09
C VAL A 123 25.34 -11.25 0.58
N VAL A 124 25.47 -10.01 1.05
CA VAL A 124 26.76 -9.40 1.40
C VAL A 124 27.11 -9.57 2.88
N HIS A 125 26.12 -9.82 3.74
CA HIS A 125 26.29 -10.05 5.18
C HIS A 125 26.02 -11.50 5.57
#